data_AF-A0A0S7WQ42-F1
#
_entry.id   AF-A0A0S7WQ42-F1
#
_cell.length_a   1.000
_cell.length_b   1.000
_cell.length_c   1.000
_cell.angle_alpha   90.00
_cell.angle_beta   90.00
_cell.angle_gamma   90.00
#
_symmetry.space_group_name_H-M   'P 1'
#
loop_
_entity.id
_entity.type
_entity.pdbx_description
1 polymer ?
#
loop_
_entity_poly.entity_id
_entity_poly.type
_entity_poly.pdbx_seq_one_letter_code
_entity_poly.pdbx_strand_id
1 'polypeptide(L)'
;MSARAAPVALTGFCLVFLLACSPVLLAQERSAPEDLATRTLPLRTALHNDPTLDAPLETLVKVYREAGRTGELVGIYRRHLTAYPGDRGAMVVLVRILEATGDPGALQLARSAVTQHPDDAYLHFMLYRVLATDGDPGAFAELDRAVELEAHPARKQKWLDVLLSEATGPARRRRAQKHLETLAATVTDRPQAAFDLARKMMRHGFHALALEVLESARKGSPAPELSVEIEMAAASAQESLG
;
A
#
# COMPACT_ATOMS: atom_id res chain seq x y z
N MET A 1 94.81 -13.17 -43.67
CA MET A 1 93.76 -13.31 -44.70
C MET A 1 92.47 -12.81 -44.06
N SER A 2 92.23 -11.50 -44.04
CA SER A 2 91.46 -10.71 -45.02
C SER A 2 89.99 -11.10 -45.12
N ALA A 3 89.11 -10.21 -44.65
CA ALA A 3 87.82 -9.76 -45.22
C ALA A 3 86.82 -9.39 -44.08
N ARG A 4 86.61 -8.10 -43.80
CA ARG A 4 85.56 -7.22 -44.36
C ARG A 4 84.12 -7.63 -43.97
N ALA A 5 83.46 -6.83 -43.12
CA ALA A 5 82.37 -5.90 -43.53
C ALA A 5 81.53 -5.44 -42.30
N ALA A 6 81.35 -4.13 -42.15
CA ALA A 6 80.26 -3.49 -41.39
C ALA A 6 78.93 -3.63 -42.20
N PRO A 7 77.68 -3.33 -41.73
CA PRO A 7 77.32 -2.02 -41.12
C PRO A 7 76.01 -1.93 -40.23
N VAL A 8 75.78 -0.72 -39.69
CA VAL A 8 74.51 0.05 -39.58
C VAL A 8 73.35 -0.37 -38.62
N ALA A 9 73.11 0.56 -37.66
CA ALA A 9 71.86 1.16 -37.17
C ALA A 9 70.75 0.34 -36.48
N LEU A 10 70.19 0.88 -35.38
CA LEU A 10 68.87 1.57 -35.34
C LEU A 10 68.50 1.96 -33.88
N THR A 11 68.16 3.24 -33.70
CA THR A 11 66.99 3.81 -32.99
C THR A 11 66.45 3.22 -31.68
N GLY A 12 66.04 4.11 -30.76
CA GLY A 12 65.05 3.77 -29.72
C GLY A 12 64.92 4.77 -28.58
N PHE A 13 64.59 6.02 -28.89
CA PHE A 13 64.10 7.02 -27.94
C PHE A 13 62.63 6.68 -27.64
N CYS A 14 62.25 6.42 -26.39
CA CYS A 14 60.84 6.41 -26.01
C CYS A 14 60.62 7.15 -24.69
N LEU A 15 59.91 8.27 -24.87
CA LEU A 15 59.38 9.22 -23.91
C LEU A 15 58.86 8.61 -22.61
N VAL A 16 59.30 9.21 -21.51
CA VAL A 16 58.62 9.21 -20.21
C VAL A 16 57.31 9.99 -20.37
N PHE A 17 56.17 9.30 -20.34
CA PHE A 17 54.84 9.92 -20.32
C PHE A 17 54.46 10.27 -18.88
N LEU A 18 54.42 11.57 -18.58
CA LEU A 18 53.92 12.16 -17.35
C LEU A 18 52.43 11.85 -17.19
N LEU A 19 52.10 10.93 -16.28
CA LEU A 19 50.74 10.71 -15.77
C LEU A 19 50.38 11.85 -14.81
N ALA A 20 49.76 12.90 -15.36
CA ALA A 20 49.07 13.91 -14.57
C ALA A 20 47.80 13.30 -13.97
N CYS A 21 47.92 12.92 -12.69
CA CYS A 21 46.83 12.52 -11.81
C CYS A 21 45.85 13.70 -11.68
N SER A 22 44.61 13.54 -12.17
CA SER A 22 43.53 14.51 -11.98
C SER A 22 42.80 14.18 -10.67
N PRO A 23 42.84 15.01 -9.62
CA PRO A 23 42.15 14.70 -8.35
C PRO A 23 40.67 15.09 -8.36
N VAL A 24 40.15 15.66 -9.44
CA VAL A 24 38.79 16.23 -9.49
C VAL A 24 37.71 15.18 -9.78
N LEU A 25 38.07 14.01 -10.35
CA LEU A 25 37.08 13.00 -10.75
C LEU A 25 36.75 11.96 -9.65
N LEU A 26 37.48 11.95 -8.52
CA LEU A 26 37.22 11.02 -7.40
C LEU A 26 36.42 11.65 -6.26
N ALA A 27 36.09 12.95 -6.34
CA ALA A 27 35.28 13.64 -5.33
C ALA A 27 33.77 13.35 -5.46
N GLN A 28 33.34 12.69 -6.53
CA GLN A 28 31.92 12.47 -6.83
C GLN A 28 31.42 11.04 -6.57
N GLU A 29 32.31 10.10 -6.19
CA GLU A 29 31.97 8.67 -6.03
C GLU A 29 31.85 8.18 -4.58
N ARG A 30 31.84 9.08 -3.58
CA ARG A 30 31.81 8.69 -2.16
C ARG A 30 30.97 9.59 -1.25
N SER A 31 29.87 10.17 -1.72
CA SER A 31 28.88 10.76 -0.80
C SER A 31 28.24 9.63 0.03
N ALA A 32 28.64 9.62 1.30
CA ALA A 32 28.61 8.50 2.24
C ALA A 32 27.21 7.95 2.57
N PRO A 33 27.13 6.78 3.22
CA PRO A 33 25.90 6.25 3.80
C PRO A 33 25.09 7.28 4.61
N GLU A 34 25.82 8.12 5.35
CA GLU A 34 25.32 9.18 6.23
C GLU A 34 24.54 10.30 5.52
N ASP A 35 24.82 10.54 4.23
CA ASP A 35 24.20 11.63 3.47
C ASP A 35 22.72 11.35 3.19
N LEU A 36 22.38 10.12 2.76
CA LEU A 36 20.97 9.75 2.53
C LEU A 36 20.17 9.66 3.83
N ALA A 37 20.76 9.10 4.90
CA ALA A 37 20.09 9.00 6.19
C ALA A 37 19.75 10.39 6.75
N THR A 38 20.65 11.35 6.57
CA THR A 38 20.45 12.75 6.98
C THR A 38 19.41 13.45 6.09
N ARG A 39 19.53 13.33 4.77
CA ARG A 39 18.59 13.96 3.81
C ARG A 39 17.17 13.44 3.93
N THR A 40 17.01 12.16 4.26
CA THR A 40 15.70 11.52 4.40
C THR A 40 15.13 11.59 5.82
N LEU A 41 15.85 12.22 6.75
CA LEU A 41 15.39 12.40 8.14
C LEU A 41 13.99 13.04 8.21
N PRO A 42 13.66 14.12 7.47
CA PRO A 42 12.31 14.70 7.53
C PRO A 42 11.21 13.72 7.11
N LEU A 43 11.47 12.86 6.12
CA LEU A 43 10.51 11.84 5.66
C LEU A 43 10.29 10.78 6.73
N ARG A 44 11.37 10.33 7.38
CA ARG A 44 11.30 9.35 8.47
C ARG A 44 10.62 9.93 9.71
N THR A 45 10.85 11.20 10.03
CA THR A 45 10.14 11.91 11.11
C THR A 45 8.64 12.04 10.81
N ALA A 46 8.27 12.37 9.57
CA ALA A 46 6.86 12.40 9.17
C ALA A 46 6.19 11.04 9.36
N LEU A 47 6.87 9.96 8.95
CA LEU A 47 6.38 8.58 9.11
C LEU A 47 6.37 8.08 10.56
N HIS A 48 7.25 8.62 11.41
CA HIS A 48 7.20 8.35 12.85
C HIS A 48 5.93 8.95 13.48
N ASN A 49 5.54 10.16 13.06
CA ASN A 49 4.33 10.83 13.55
C ASN A 49 3.06 10.20 12.98
N ASP A 50 3.04 9.90 11.68
CA ASP A 50 1.95 9.19 11.02
C ASP A 50 2.50 8.14 10.04
N PRO A 51 2.49 6.86 10.42
CA PRO A 51 3.03 5.78 9.61
C PRO A 51 2.14 5.42 8.42
N THR A 52 0.97 6.06 8.28
CA THR A 52 0.00 5.82 7.20
C THR A 52 0.14 6.78 6.02
N LEU A 53 0.99 7.81 6.13
CA LEU A 53 1.21 8.78 5.06
C LEU A 53 1.85 8.15 3.82
N ASP A 54 1.25 8.36 2.65
CA ASP A 54 1.74 7.83 1.37
C ASP A 54 2.92 8.65 0.82
N ALA A 55 2.77 9.97 0.68
CA ALA A 55 3.78 10.81 0.04
C ALA A 55 5.19 10.74 0.67
N PRO A 56 5.38 10.78 2.02
CA PRO A 56 6.70 10.62 2.62
C PRO A 56 7.28 9.22 2.41
N LEU A 57 6.45 8.18 2.45
CA LEU A 57 6.90 6.80 2.21
C LEU A 57 7.34 6.61 0.76
N GLU A 58 6.52 7.03 -0.20
CA GLU A 58 6.83 6.92 -1.63
C GLU A 58 8.14 7.63 -1.96
N THR A 59 8.31 8.85 -1.43
CA THR A 59 9.55 9.62 -1.59
C THR A 59 10.74 8.91 -0.95
N LEU A 60 10.58 8.39 0.27
CA LEU A 60 11.64 7.67 0.99
C LEU A 60 12.09 6.42 0.23
N VAL A 61 11.15 5.58 -0.19
CA VAL A 61 11.44 4.37 -0.96
C VAL A 61 12.07 4.72 -2.31
N LYS A 62 11.56 5.75 -3.01
CA LYS A 62 12.12 6.22 -4.28
C LYS A 62 13.59 6.63 -4.14
N VAL A 63 13.91 7.49 -3.17
CA VAL A 63 15.28 7.97 -2.93
C VAL A 63 16.25 6.80 -2.68
N TYR A 64 15.87 5.85 -1.82
CA TYR A 64 16.71 4.69 -1.54
C TYR A 64 16.80 3.70 -2.71
N ARG A 65 15.75 3.59 -3.53
CA ARG A 65 15.74 2.74 -4.74
C ARG A 65 16.64 3.31 -5.83
N GLU A 66 16.55 4.61 -6.11
CA GLU A 66 17.39 5.30 -7.10
C GLU A 66 18.88 5.26 -6.71
N ALA A 67 19.17 5.23 -5.41
CA ALA A 67 20.53 5.07 -4.89
C ALA A 67 21.00 3.60 -4.82
N GLY A 68 20.17 2.61 -5.17
CA GLY A 68 20.51 1.19 -5.04
C GLY A 68 20.72 0.71 -3.60
N ARG A 69 20.16 1.43 -2.61
CA ARG A 69 20.42 1.26 -1.17
C ARG A 69 19.18 0.84 -0.37
N THR A 70 18.21 0.17 -0.99
CA THR A 70 16.98 -0.30 -0.33
C THR A 70 17.26 -1.20 0.88
N GLY A 71 18.29 -2.04 0.81
CA GLY A 71 18.71 -2.90 1.94
C GLY A 71 19.14 -2.11 3.18
N GLU A 72 19.69 -0.91 3.00
CA GLU A 72 20.04 -0.03 4.12
C GLU A 72 18.79 0.56 4.77
N LEU A 73 17.81 1.01 3.98
CA LEU A 73 16.54 1.51 4.49
C LEU A 73 15.83 0.44 5.33
N VAL A 74 15.75 -0.78 4.81
CA VAL A 74 15.22 -1.94 5.55
C VAL A 74 16.04 -2.17 6.83
N GLY A 75 17.37 -2.11 6.76
CA GLY A 75 18.26 -2.25 7.91
C GLY A 75 18.05 -1.20 9.00
N ILE A 76 17.74 0.06 8.64
CA ILE A 76 17.43 1.13 9.59
C ILE A 76 16.22 0.76 10.44
N TYR A 77 15.12 0.35 9.82
CA TYR A 77 13.89 -0.01 10.54
C TYR A 77 14.01 -1.35 11.27
N ARG A 78 14.72 -2.35 10.72
CA ARG A 78 15.00 -3.60 11.42
C ARG A 78 15.79 -3.38 12.72
N ARG A 79 16.85 -2.56 12.69
CA ARG A 79 17.61 -2.20 13.90
C ARG A 79 16.75 -1.45 14.92
N HIS A 80 15.88 -0.55 14.45
CA HIS A 80 14.92 0.14 15.32
C HIS A 80 13.99 -0.85 16.03
N LEU A 81 13.40 -1.79 15.29
CA LEU A 81 12.52 -2.81 15.86
C LEU A 81 13.26 -3.84 16.73
N THR A 82 14.57 -4.04 16.55
CA THR A 82 15.38 -4.80 17.51
C THR A 82 15.46 -4.08 18.86
N ALA A 83 15.62 -2.75 18.86
CA ALA A 83 15.67 -1.94 20.08
C ALA A 83 14.27 -1.70 20.70
N TYR A 84 13.24 -1.58 19.85
CA TYR A 84 11.86 -1.28 20.23
C TYR A 84 10.89 -2.27 19.56
N PRO A 85 10.81 -3.52 20.03
CA PRO A 85 10.01 -4.57 19.37
C PRO A 85 8.52 -4.27 19.24
N GLY A 86 7.96 -3.47 20.17
CA GLY A 86 6.55 -3.08 20.19
C GLY A 86 6.26 -1.73 19.52
N ASP A 87 7.20 -1.14 18.78
CA ASP A 87 6.92 0.09 18.03
C ASP A 87 6.05 -0.22 16.81
N ARG A 88 4.73 -0.16 17.04
CA ARG A 88 3.68 -0.31 16.03
C ARG A 88 3.91 0.57 14.81
N GLY A 89 4.34 1.83 14.98
CA GLY A 89 4.54 2.75 13.86
C GLY A 89 5.68 2.29 12.97
N ALA A 90 6.80 1.90 13.57
CA ALA A 90 7.93 1.35 12.84
C ALA A 90 7.60 0.02 12.15
N MET A 91 6.77 -0.84 12.75
CA MET A 91 6.26 -2.06 12.10
C MET A 91 5.47 -1.75 10.84
N VAL A 92 4.50 -0.83 10.93
CA VAL A 92 3.69 -0.39 9.78
C VAL A 92 4.60 0.10 8.66
N VAL A 93 5.54 1.00 8.96
CA VAL A 93 6.42 1.58 7.95
C VAL A 93 7.31 0.51 7.32
N LEU A 94 7.88 -0.40 8.12
CA LEU A 94 8.72 -1.46 7.59
C LEU A 94 7.92 -2.43 6.70
N VAL A 95 6.71 -2.85 7.08
CA VAL A 95 5.86 -3.69 6.20
C VAL A 95 5.63 -3.00 4.86
N ARG A 96 5.28 -1.71 4.86
CA ARG A 96 5.05 -0.94 3.63
C ARG A 96 6.32 -0.80 2.78
N ILE A 97 7.49 -0.62 3.40
CA ILE A 97 8.79 -0.60 2.70
C ILE A 97 9.05 -1.96 2.04
N LEU A 98 8.90 -3.06 2.80
CA LEU A 98 9.15 -4.42 2.30
C LEU A 98 8.24 -4.75 1.12
N GLU A 99 6.94 -4.43 1.22
CA GLU A 99 5.97 -4.56 0.13
C GLU A 99 6.41 -3.76 -1.10
N ALA A 100 6.73 -2.47 -0.92
CA ALA A 100 7.15 -1.60 -2.02
C ALA A 100 8.49 -2.01 -2.67
N THR A 101 9.33 -2.76 -1.96
CA THR A 101 10.60 -3.30 -2.50
C THR A 101 10.49 -4.73 -2.99
N GLY A 102 9.34 -5.38 -2.87
CA GLY A 102 9.17 -6.81 -3.19
C GLY A 102 10.00 -7.73 -2.30
N ASP A 103 10.31 -7.31 -1.07
CA ASP A 103 11.08 -8.13 -0.13
C ASP A 103 10.15 -9.21 0.47
N PRO A 104 10.51 -10.51 0.35
CA PRO A 104 9.66 -11.62 0.78
C PRO A 104 9.44 -11.65 2.31
N GLY A 105 10.22 -10.91 3.09
CA GLY A 105 10.03 -10.75 4.53
C GLY A 105 8.79 -9.95 4.91
N ALA A 106 8.11 -9.29 3.95
CA ALA A 106 6.90 -8.50 4.19
C ALA A 106 5.81 -9.33 4.91
N LEU A 107 5.57 -10.56 4.44
CA LEU A 107 4.51 -11.42 4.98
C LEU A 107 4.78 -11.82 6.43
N GLN A 108 6.00 -12.27 6.73
CA GLN A 108 6.36 -12.68 8.08
C GLN A 108 6.24 -11.51 9.06
N LEU A 109 6.70 -10.32 8.66
CA LEU A 109 6.59 -9.13 9.50
C LEU A 109 5.14 -8.70 9.69
N ALA A 110 4.32 -8.70 8.63
CA ALA A 110 2.91 -8.32 8.71
C ALA A 110 2.13 -9.26 9.64
N ARG A 111 2.35 -10.58 9.55
CA ARG A 111 1.75 -11.56 10.48
C ARG A 111 2.17 -11.34 11.92
N SER A 112 3.46 -11.05 12.15
CA SER A 112 3.97 -10.73 13.49
C SER A 112 3.35 -9.45 14.05
N ALA A 113 3.22 -8.41 13.22
CA ALA A 113 2.64 -7.13 13.63
C ALA A 113 1.16 -7.28 14.02
N VAL A 114 0.36 -8.03 13.24
CA VAL A 114 -1.04 -8.35 13.60
C VAL A 114 -1.11 -9.18 14.88
N THR A 115 -0.18 -10.12 15.10
CA THR A 115 -0.14 -10.92 16.34
C THR A 115 0.14 -10.04 17.57
N GLN A 116 0.99 -9.03 17.43
CA GLN A 116 1.34 -8.10 18.52
C GLN A 116 0.28 -7.03 18.75
N HIS A 117 -0.47 -6.67 17.70
CA HIS A 117 -1.50 -5.63 17.73
C HIS A 117 -2.80 -6.11 17.05
N PRO A 118 -3.53 -7.07 17.66
CA PRO A 118 -4.69 -7.74 17.05
C PRO A 118 -5.92 -6.86 16.85
N ASP A 119 -5.93 -5.64 17.41
CA ASP A 119 -7.00 -4.67 17.27
C ASP A 119 -6.59 -3.46 16.40
N ASP A 120 -5.45 -3.55 15.70
CA ASP A 120 -4.99 -2.50 14.80
C ASP A 120 -5.52 -2.69 13.37
N ALA A 121 -6.51 -1.89 13.01
CA ALA A 121 -7.16 -1.94 11.70
C ALA A 121 -6.17 -1.79 10.52
N TYR A 122 -5.14 -0.95 10.67
CA TYR A 122 -4.20 -0.68 9.58
C TYR A 122 -3.19 -1.82 9.40
N LEU A 123 -2.78 -2.48 10.48
CA LEU A 123 -1.92 -3.66 10.38
C LEU A 123 -2.64 -4.85 9.73
N HIS A 124 -3.94 -5.05 10.04
CA HIS A 124 -4.77 -5.99 9.31
C HIS A 124 -4.86 -5.64 7.82
N PHE A 125 -5.07 -4.36 7.48
CA PHE A 125 -5.07 -3.92 6.08
C PHE A 125 -3.72 -4.14 5.38
N MET A 126 -2.61 -3.92 6.07
CA MET A 126 -1.28 -4.19 5.52
C MET A 126 -1.04 -5.67 5.28
N LEU A 127 -1.47 -6.54 6.20
CA LEU A 127 -1.39 -7.99 5.99
C LEU A 127 -2.29 -8.43 4.83
N TYR A 128 -3.50 -7.88 4.71
CA TYR A 128 -4.37 -8.08 3.54
C TYR A 128 -3.62 -7.76 2.24
N ARG A 129 -2.98 -6.58 2.13
CA ARG A 129 -2.28 -6.16 0.91
C ARG A 129 -1.15 -7.11 0.51
N VAL A 130 -0.36 -7.56 1.49
CA VAL A 130 0.73 -8.50 1.25
C VAL A 130 0.17 -9.85 0.79
N LEU A 131 -0.86 -10.37 1.46
CA LEU A 131 -1.51 -11.63 1.09
C LEU A 131 -2.18 -11.57 -0.29
N ALA A 132 -2.85 -10.46 -0.61
CA ALA A 132 -3.53 -10.25 -1.88
C ALA A 132 -2.56 -10.22 -3.07
N THR A 133 -1.36 -9.68 -2.86
CA THR A 133 -0.28 -9.68 -3.87
C THR A 133 0.14 -11.11 -4.23
N ASP A 134 0.13 -12.01 -3.24
CA ASP A 134 0.47 -13.43 -3.42
C ASP A 134 -0.73 -14.30 -3.82
N GLY A 135 -1.93 -13.72 -3.96
CA GLY A 135 -3.18 -14.44 -4.24
C GLY A 135 -3.65 -15.35 -3.11
N ASP A 136 -3.20 -15.12 -1.88
CA ASP A 136 -3.54 -15.95 -0.73
C ASP A 136 -5.02 -15.78 -0.35
N PRO A 137 -5.79 -16.90 -0.23
CA PRO A 137 -7.22 -16.84 0.06
C PRO A 137 -7.57 -16.24 1.43
N GLY A 138 -6.61 -16.18 2.35
CA GLY A 138 -6.72 -15.54 3.65
C GLY A 138 -6.76 -14.01 3.60
N ALA A 139 -6.37 -13.38 2.48
CA ALA A 139 -6.37 -11.92 2.33
C ALA A 139 -7.73 -11.29 2.69
N PHE A 140 -8.82 -11.91 2.25
CA PHE A 140 -10.18 -11.42 2.52
C PHE A 140 -10.50 -11.34 4.01
N ALA A 141 -10.04 -12.31 4.81
CA ALA A 141 -10.32 -12.33 6.25
C ALA A 141 -9.63 -11.16 6.97
N GLU A 142 -8.41 -10.81 6.53
CA GLU A 142 -7.67 -9.68 7.08
C GLU A 142 -8.28 -8.34 6.65
N LEU A 143 -8.77 -8.22 5.42
CA LEU A 143 -9.51 -7.03 4.97
C LEU A 143 -10.82 -6.86 5.74
N ASP A 144 -11.55 -7.94 5.95
CA ASP A 144 -12.80 -7.94 6.71
C ASP A 144 -12.55 -7.45 8.15
N ARG A 145 -11.50 -7.97 8.79
CA ARG A 145 -11.09 -7.53 10.14
C ARG A 145 -10.63 -6.06 10.16
N ALA A 146 -9.93 -5.59 9.12
CA ALA A 146 -9.55 -4.19 8.99
C ALA A 146 -10.79 -3.27 8.89
N VAL A 147 -11.81 -3.65 8.11
CA VAL A 147 -13.06 -2.89 7.99
C VAL A 147 -13.84 -2.89 9.31
N GLU A 148 -13.90 -4.03 10.02
CA GLU A 148 -14.52 -4.13 11.35
C GLU A 148 -13.90 -3.11 12.33
N LEU A 149 -12.57 -3.09 12.42
CA LEU A 149 -11.81 -2.30 13.40
C LEU A 149 -11.64 -0.81 13.04
N GLU A 150 -11.77 -0.44 11.76
CA GLU A 150 -11.46 0.93 11.34
C GLU A 150 -12.48 1.94 11.91
N ALA A 151 -11.96 2.97 12.58
CA ALA A 151 -12.73 4.03 13.21
C ALA A 151 -12.88 5.26 12.30
N HIS A 152 -11.93 5.50 11.38
CA HIS A 152 -11.94 6.66 10.50
C HIS A 152 -12.93 6.43 9.33
N PRO A 153 -14.03 7.21 9.23
CA PRO A 153 -15.13 6.90 8.30
C PRO A 153 -14.69 6.85 6.83
N ALA A 154 -13.89 7.83 6.39
CA ALA A 154 -13.40 7.87 5.01
C ALA A 154 -12.55 6.64 4.63
N ARG A 155 -11.72 6.16 5.55
CA ARG A 155 -10.87 4.99 5.32
C ARG A 155 -11.68 3.70 5.37
N LYS A 156 -12.57 3.57 6.36
CA LYS A 156 -13.51 2.44 6.46
C LYS A 156 -14.34 2.29 5.20
N GLN A 157 -14.86 3.40 4.66
CA GLN A 157 -15.64 3.40 3.43
C GLN A 157 -14.83 2.89 2.23
N LYS A 158 -13.59 3.37 2.07
CA LYS A 158 -12.69 2.91 1.00
C LYS A 158 -12.39 1.41 1.11
N TRP A 159 -12.08 0.92 2.31
CA TRP A 159 -11.79 -0.48 2.54
C TRP A 159 -13.02 -1.38 2.37
N LEU A 160 -14.20 -0.90 2.76
CA LEU A 160 -15.46 -1.59 2.52
C LEU A 160 -15.73 -1.73 1.02
N ASP A 161 -15.44 -0.73 0.19
CA ASP A 161 -15.59 -0.85 -1.27
C ASP A 161 -14.69 -1.94 -1.87
N VAL A 162 -13.46 -2.07 -1.35
CA VAL A 162 -12.56 -3.17 -1.72
C VAL A 162 -13.14 -4.51 -1.27
N LEU A 163 -13.60 -4.60 -0.01
CA LEU A 163 -14.19 -5.82 0.56
C LEU A 163 -15.39 -6.29 -0.26
N LEU A 164 -16.28 -5.38 -0.66
CA LEU A 164 -17.45 -5.68 -1.48
C LEU A 164 -17.07 -6.17 -2.87
N SER A 165 -16.01 -5.61 -3.45
CA SER A 165 -15.50 -6.03 -4.77
C SER A 165 -14.88 -7.42 -4.72
N GLU A 166 -14.22 -7.77 -3.62
CA GLU A 166 -13.57 -9.08 -3.42
C GLU A 166 -14.49 -10.16 -2.83
N ALA A 167 -15.74 -9.80 -2.51
CA ALA A 167 -16.72 -10.69 -1.93
C ALA A 167 -17.29 -11.69 -2.95
N THR A 168 -16.43 -12.55 -3.49
CA THR A 168 -16.81 -13.60 -4.43
C THR A 168 -17.26 -14.86 -3.70
N GLY A 169 -18.35 -15.46 -4.18
CA GLY A 169 -18.94 -16.67 -3.60
C GLY A 169 -19.78 -16.44 -2.32
N PRO A 170 -20.54 -17.47 -1.88
CA PRO A 170 -21.58 -17.28 -0.87
C PRO A 170 -21.05 -16.88 0.52
N ALA A 171 -19.92 -17.44 0.94
CA ALA A 171 -19.37 -17.20 2.28
C ALA A 171 -18.88 -15.75 2.45
N ARG A 172 -18.09 -15.25 1.48
CA ARG A 172 -17.58 -13.88 1.49
C ARG A 172 -18.71 -12.85 1.30
N ARG A 173 -19.67 -13.13 0.41
CA ARG A 173 -20.88 -12.29 0.28
C ARG A 173 -21.64 -12.16 1.59
N ARG A 174 -21.83 -13.25 2.35
CA ARG A 174 -22.48 -13.16 3.68
C ARG A 174 -21.71 -12.29 4.67
N ARG A 175 -20.38 -12.32 4.67
CA ARG A 175 -19.56 -11.44 5.54
C ARG A 175 -19.72 -9.98 5.15
N ALA A 176 -19.56 -9.67 3.86
CA ALA A 176 -19.72 -8.31 3.35
C ALA A 176 -21.15 -7.76 3.54
N GLN A 177 -22.16 -8.63 3.42
CA GLN A 177 -23.56 -8.29 3.69
C GLN A 177 -23.78 -7.78 5.12
N LYS A 178 -23.14 -8.37 6.13
CA LYS A 178 -23.27 -7.90 7.52
C LYS A 178 -22.81 -6.45 7.72
N HIS A 179 -21.75 -6.04 7.02
CA HIS A 179 -21.30 -4.64 7.05
C HIS A 179 -22.33 -3.71 6.42
N LEU A 180 -22.93 -4.13 5.29
CA LEU A 180 -23.98 -3.39 4.61
C LEU A 180 -25.25 -3.27 5.45
N GLU A 181 -25.68 -4.33 6.13
CA GLU A 181 -26.82 -4.33 7.06
C GLU A 181 -26.58 -3.39 8.24
N THR A 182 -25.36 -3.42 8.80
CA THR A 182 -24.97 -2.49 9.87
C THR A 182 -25.05 -1.04 9.39
N LEU A 183 -24.58 -0.74 8.18
CA LEU A 183 -24.70 0.59 7.59
C LEU A 183 -26.17 0.97 7.32
N ALA A 184 -26.97 0.04 6.80
CA ALA A 184 -28.39 0.24 6.50
C ALA A 184 -29.18 0.66 7.75
N ALA A 185 -28.87 0.05 8.90
CA ALA A 185 -29.48 0.40 10.19
C ALA A 185 -29.17 1.84 10.64
N THR A 186 -28.08 2.45 10.14
CA THR A 186 -27.73 3.85 10.49
C THR A 186 -28.38 4.89 9.59
N VAL A 187 -28.93 4.51 8.43
CA VAL A 187 -29.47 5.41 7.41
C VAL A 187 -30.99 5.31 7.24
N THR A 188 -31.67 4.54 8.09
CA THR A 188 -33.11 4.21 7.97
C THR A 188 -34.02 5.44 7.88
N ASP A 189 -33.66 6.53 8.55
CA ASP A 189 -34.40 7.79 8.63
C ASP A 189 -33.87 8.86 7.66
N ARG A 190 -32.91 8.52 6.81
CA ARG A 190 -32.25 9.45 5.87
C ARG A 190 -32.38 8.93 4.45
N PRO A 191 -33.48 9.27 3.74
CA PRO A 191 -33.77 8.70 2.43
C PRO A 191 -32.65 8.85 1.40
N GLN A 192 -31.97 10.00 1.36
CA GLN A 192 -30.83 10.21 0.46
C GLN A 192 -29.66 9.27 0.79
N ALA A 193 -29.30 9.14 2.07
CA ALA A 193 -28.20 8.27 2.48
C ALA A 193 -28.53 6.78 2.26
N ALA A 194 -29.80 6.40 2.49
CA ALA A 194 -30.29 5.06 2.18
C ALA A 194 -30.24 4.78 0.67
N PHE A 195 -30.63 5.74 -0.17
CA PHE A 195 -30.52 5.63 -1.62
C PHE A 195 -29.05 5.49 -2.09
N ASP A 196 -28.14 6.30 -1.57
CA ASP A 196 -26.71 6.21 -1.90
C ASP A 196 -26.11 4.85 -1.51
N LEU A 197 -26.51 4.32 -0.35
CA LEU A 197 -26.13 2.98 0.10
C LEU A 197 -26.71 1.88 -0.80
N ALA A 198 -27.99 1.97 -1.17
CA ALA A 198 -28.62 1.02 -2.09
C ALA A 198 -27.94 1.02 -3.46
N ARG A 199 -27.57 2.19 -3.99
CA ARG A 199 -26.77 2.28 -5.23
C ARG A 199 -25.42 1.59 -5.08
N LYS A 200 -24.76 1.70 -3.93
CA LYS A 200 -23.53 0.93 -3.64
C LYS A 200 -23.82 -0.58 -3.64
N MET A 201 -24.86 -1.02 -2.94
CA MET A 201 -25.27 -2.43 -2.92
C MET A 201 -25.51 -2.98 -4.33
N MET A 202 -26.23 -2.24 -5.17
CA MET A 202 -26.48 -2.62 -6.57
C MET A 202 -25.20 -2.74 -7.40
N ARG A 203 -24.25 -1.79 -7.27
CA ARG A 203 -22.97 -1.84 -8.00
C ARG A 203 -22.16 -3.11 -7.68
N HIS A 204 -22.30 -3.66 -6.49
CA HIS A 204 -21.60 -4.87 -6.05
C HIS A 204 -22.49 -6.13 -6.10
N GLY A 205 -23.67 -6.06 -6.71
CA GLY A 205 -24.55 -7.21 -6.92
C GLY A 205 -25.39 -7.64 -5.71
N PHE A 206 -25.49 -6.81 -4.67
CA PHE A 206 -26.33 -7.04 -3.49
C PHE A 206 -27.77 -6.55 -3.75
N HIS A 207 -28.39 -6.98 -4.85
CA HIS A 207 -29.68 -6.46 -5.34
C HIS A 207 -30.84 -6.69 -4.36
N ALA A 208 -30.91 -7.86 -3.71
CA ALA A 208 -31.94 -8.16 -2.73
C ALA A 208 -31.90 -7.20 -1.52
N LEU A 209 -30.71 -7.00 -0.94
CA LEU A 209 -30.53 -6.07 0.17
C LEU A 209 -30.76 -4.61 -0.28
N ALA A 210 -30.37 -4.26 -1.51
CA ALA A 210 -30.65 -2.94 -2.06
C ALA A 210 -32.15 -2.64 -2.12
N LEU A 211 -32.98 -3.62 -2.50
CA LEU A 211 -34.44 -3.46 -2.51
C LEU A 211 -35.01 -3.19 -1.13
N GLU A 212 -34.57 -3.92 -0.11
CA GLU A 212 -35.01 -3.70 1.27
C GLU A 212 -34.70 -2.26 1.74
N VAL A 213 -33.51 -1.77 1.41
CA VAL A 213 -33.08 -0.41 1.76
C VAL A 213 -33.86 0.66 0.97
N LEU A 214 -34.10 0.44 -0.33
CA LEU A 214 -34.90 1.34 -1.16
C LEU A 214 -36.36 1.42 -0.69
N GLU A 215 -36.94 0.31 -0.28
CA GLU A 215 -38.28 0.28 0.29
C GLU A 215 -38.36 1.05 1.62
N SER A 216 -37.34 0.91 2.47
CA SER A 216 -37.22 1.70 3.69
C SER A 216 -37.07 3.20 3.38
N ALA A 217 -36.24 3.55 2.40
CA ALA A 217 -36.01 4.93 1.98
C ALA A 217 -37.32 5.59 1.50
N ARG A 218 -38.12 4.87 0.71
CA ARG A 218 -39.44 5.33 0.23
C ARG A 218 -40.42 5.59 1.37
N LYS A 219 -40.43 4.75 2.41
CA LYS A 219 -41.29 4.94 3.60
C LYS A 219 -40.91 6.17 4.40
N GLY A 220 -39.68 6.65 4.30
CA GLY A 220 -39.19 7.88 4.93
C GLY A 220 -39.65 9.18 4.26
N SER A 221 -40.63 9.12 3.33
CA SER A 221 -41.17 10.29 2.62
C SER A 221 -40.10 11.18 1.96
N PRO A 222 -39.30 10.64 1.02
CA PRO A 222 -38.30 11.41 0.30
C PRO A 222 -38.92 12.55 -0.52
N ALA A 223 -38.09 13.51 -0.93
CA ALA A 223 -38.48 14.52 -1.91
C ALA A 223 -39.01 13.86 -3.21
N PRO A 224 -39.92 14.52 -3.96
CA PRO A 224 -40.51 13.94 -5.16
C PRO A 224 -39.47 13.47 -6.19
N GLU A 225 -38.40 14.23 -6.39
CA GLU A 225 -37.32 13.90 -7.33
C GLU A 225 -36.60 12.62 -6.90
N LEU A 226 -36.23 12.53 -5.63
CA LEU A 226 -35.59 11.34 -5.05
C LEU A 226 -36.54 10.13 -5.04
N SER A 227 -37.84 10.34 -4.90
CA SER A 227 -38.84 9.26 -4.97
C SER A 227 -38.81 8.56 -6.33
N VAL A 228 -38.74 9.33 -7.42
CA VAL A 228 -38.61 8.78 -8.78
C VAL A 228 -37.31 8.01 -8.93
N GLU A 229 -36.18 8.54 -8.44
CA GLU A 229 -34.90 7.85 -8.50
C GLU A 229 -34.89 6.53 -7.71
N ILE A 230 -35.50 6.51 -6.52
CA ILE A 230 -35.66 5.29 -5.71
C ILE A 230 -36.49 4.24 -6.44
N GLU A 231 -37.59 4.63 -7.08
CA GLU A 231 -38.44 3.71 -7.86
C GLU A 231 -37.70 3.14 -9.07
N MET A 232 -36.96 3.97 -9.81
CA MET A 232 -36.14 3.51 -10.93
C MET A 232 -35.06 2.53 -10.47
N ALA A 233 -34.35 2.83 -9.39
CA ALA A 233 -33.35 1.94 -8.83
C ALA A 233 -33.95 0.61 -8.34
N ALA A 234 -35.15 0.65 -7.73
CA ALA A 234 -35.85 -0.55 -7.29
C ALA A 234 -36.25 -1.43 -8.48
N ALA A 235 -36.77 -0.85 -9.56
CA ALA A 235 -37.07 -1.59 -10.79
C ALA A 235 -35.83 -2.27 -11.36
N SER A 236 -34.69 -1.58 -11.46
CA SER A 236 -33.43 -2.17 -11.94
C SER A 236 -32.90 -3.28 -11.02
N ALA A 237 -33.05 -3.14 -9.70
CA ALA A 237 -32.65 -4.17 -8.76
C ALA A 237 -33.56 -5.41 -8.83
N GLN A 238 -34.87 -5.24 -9.05
CA GLN A 238 -35.81 -6.34 -9.30
C GLN A 238 -35.48 -7.09 -10.59
N GLU A 239 -35.20 -6.37 -11.67
CA GLU A 239 -34.80 -6.97 -12.94
C GLU A 239 -33.53 -7.82 -12.79
N SER A 240 -32.56 -7.36 -12.00
CA SER A 240 -31.32 -8.10 -11.76
C SER A 240 -31.49 -9.39 -10.91
N LEU A 241 -32.67 -9.60 -10.31
CA LEU A 241 -33.00 -10.79 -9.53
C LEU A 241 -33.84 -11.82 -10.31
N GLY A 242 -34.47 -11.41 -11.40
CA GLY A 242 -35.30 -12.25 -12.28
C GLY A 242 -34.48 -12.95 -13.36
#